data_AF-A0A7X3YVW0-F1
#
_entry.id   AF-A0A7X3YVW0-F1
#
_cell.length_a   1.000
_cell.length_b   1.000
_cell.length_c   1.000
_cell.angle_alpha   90.00
_cell.angle_beta   90.00
_cell.angle_gamma   90.00
#
_symmetry.space_group_name_H-M   'P 1'
#
loop_
_entity.id
_entity.type
_entity.pdbx_description
1 polymer ?
#
loop_
_entity_poly.entity_id
_entity_poly.type
_entity_poly.pdbx_seq_one_letter_code
_entity_poly.pdbx_strand_id
1 'polypeptide(L)'
;MLKIRIQEIQAIATMDEEVNHFQSVAAGATHAILSPFKFMLDLVNEPKETLLAVPRGMWHMATRIGEMAVGERGNLEDPENTELLGFSSVKRQVANHFDVDVYSSNRVLQEKLNNLSWAGYAGGAAVRLATLPIGGPAGAVLTGTSFSTTIGELLRDHTPEELRRLNRDKLEIMRLDDSLIEAFLQHPWYSPRHETVLVQALFEMNIVKNRNTFFKVATSARFEEEALFFQRIAEMLLSYHQNVKPLEEFVAIDDRLLMGLTRDHTLIGMLPVEFLPWRAELAES
;
A
#
# COMPACT_ATOMS: atom_id res chain seq x y z
N MET A 1 5.27 -9.86 7.40
CA MET A 1 5.79 -10.27 6.09
C MET A 1 5.13 -11.53 5.52
N LEU A 2 5.10 -12.69 6.17
CA LEU A 2 4.76 -13.95 5.48
C LEU A 2 3.32 -14.00 4.93
N LYS A 3 2.31 -13.58 5.72
CA LYS A 3 0.92 -13.51 5.25
C LYS A 3 0.77 -12.59 4.04
N ILE A 4 1.47 -11.46 4.05
CA ILE A 4 1.51 -10.51 2.92
C ILE A 4 2.09 -11.23 1.71
N ARG A 5 3.25 -11.89 1.84
CA ARG A 5 3.86 -12.61 0.71
C ARG A 5 2.96 -13.70 0.13
N ILE A 6 2.20 -14.43 0.95
CA ILE A 6 1.23 -15.43 0.46
C ILE A 6 0.13 -14.76 -0.37
N GLN A 7 -0.46 -13.67 0.14
CA GLN A 7 -1.47 -12.92 -0.59
C GLN A 7 -0.93 -12.35 -1.92
N GLU A 8 0.30 -11.83 -1.90
CA GLU A 8 0.97 -11.35 -3.12
C GLU A 8 1.18 -12.50 -4.13
N ILE A 9 1.59 -13.69 -3.69
CA ILE A 9 1.76 -14.86 -4.56
C ILE A 9 0.42 -15.28 -5.19
N GLN A 10 -0.66 -15.30 -4.40
CA GLN A 10 -2.00 -15.60 -4.91
C GLN A 10 -2.45 -14.57 -5.93
N ALA A 11 -2.25 -13.28 -5.64
CA ALA A 11 -2.59 -12.21 -6.58
C ALA A 11 -1.77 -12.29 -7.87
N ILE A 12 -0.46 -12.57 -7.79
CA ILE A 12 0.40 -12.76 -8.97
C ILE A 12 -0.13 -13.90 -9.85
N ALA A 13 -0.57 -15.01 -9.26
CA ALA A 13 -1.15 -16.12 -10.01
C ALA A 13 -2.43 -15.71 -10.76
N THR A 14 -3.34 -14.99 -10.11
CA THR A 14 -4.56 -14.48 -10.76
C THR A 14 -4.24 -13.44 -11.85
N MET A 15 -3.27 -12.57 -11.62
CA MET A 15 -2.80 -11.60 -12.62
C MET A 15 -2.25 -12.30 -13.86
N ASP A 16 -1.55 -13.42 -13.70
CA ASP A 16 -1.03 -14.20 -14.82
C ASP A 16 -2.15 -14.82 -15.67
N GLU A 17 -3.23 -15.29 -15.04
CA GLU A 17 -4.42 -15.77 -15.76
C GLU A 17 -5.06 -14.64 -16.58
N GLU A 18 -5.21 -13.45 -16.00
CA GLU A 18 -5.77 -12.30 -16.73
C GLU A 18 -4.87 -11.87 -17.90
N VAL A 19 -3.56 -11.76 -17.69
CA VAL A 19 -2.61 -11.42 -18.76
C VAL A 19 -2.71 -12.42 -19.92
N ASN A 20 -2.79 -13.72 -19.62
CA ASN A 20 -2.94 -14.76 -20.63
C ASN A 20 -4.28 -14.65 -21.38
N HIS A 21 -5.37 -14.37 -20.66
CA HIS A 21 -6.68 -14.14 -21.29
C HIS A 21 -6.65 -12.90 -22.20
N PHE A 22 -6.05 -11.79 -21.75
CA PHE A 22 -5.88 -10.58 -22.56
C PHE A 22 -5.04 -10.83 -23.83
N GLN A 23 -3.97 -11.61 -23.73
CA GLN A 23 -3.15 -12.00 -24.88
C GLN A 23 -3.96 -12.82 -25.90
N SER A 24 -4.82 -13.74 -25.45
CA SER A 24 -5.67 -14.54 -26.33
C SER A 24 -6.74 -13.71 -27.07
N VAL A 25 -7.29 -12.68 -26.41
CA VAL A 25 -8.24 -11.74 -27.02
C VAL A 25 -7.53 -10.83 -28.03
N ALA A 26 -6.31 -10.38 -27.73
CA ALA A 26 -5.51 -9.56 -28.63
C ALA A 26 -5.10 -10.32 -29.91
N ALA A 27 -4.76 -11.60 -29.80
CA ALA A 27 -4.47 -12.47 -30.95
C ALA A 27 -5.67 -12.59 -31.93
N GLY A 28 -6.90 -12.36 -31.47
CA GLY A 28 -8.11 -12.33 -32.31
C GLY A 28 -8.46 -10.96 -32.91
N ALA A 29 -7.84 -9.87 -32.44
CA ALA A 29 -8.19 -8.49 -32.83
C ALA A 29 -7.20 -7.94 -33.87
N THR A 30 -7.53 -8.04 -35.16
CA THR A 30 -6.61 -7.76 -36.28
C THR A 30 -6.32 -6.28 -36.56
N HIS A 31 -6.96 -5.33 -35.88
CA HIS A 31 -6.93 -3.90 -36.29
C HIS A 31 -6.70 -2.88 -35.16
N ALA A 32 -6.29 -3.29 -33.95
CA ALA A 32 -5.89 -2.36 -32.89
C ALA A 32 -4.38 -2.05 -32.96
N ILE A 33 -3.95 -0.84 -32.62
CA ILE A 33 -2.52 -0.48 -32.55
C ILE A 33 -1.86 -1.30 -31.41
N LEU A 34 -0.96 -2.22 -31.75
CA LEU A 34 -0.44 -3.28 -30.86
C LEU A 34 0.88 -2.96 -30.15
N SER A 35 1.39 -1.73 -30.19
CA SER A 35 2.76 -1.42 -29.72
C SER A 35 3.06 -1.79 -28.24
N PRO A 36 2.17 -1.53 -27.25
CA PRO A 36 2.40 -1.95 -25.87
C PRO A 36 2.24 -3.47 -25.66
N PHE A 37 1.34 -4.10 -26.43
CA PHE A 37 1.10 -5.54 -26.37
C PHE A 37 2.26 -6.35 -26.93
N LYS A 38 2.91 -5.84 -27.98
CA LYS A 38 4.11 -6.44 -28.55
C LYS A 38 5.26 -6.47 -27.55
N PHE A 39 5.49 -5.37 -26.82
CA PHE A 39 6.50 -5.31 -25.75
C PHE A 39 6.26 -6.37 -24.65
N MET A 40 5.00 -6.62 -24.27
CA MET A 40 4.64 -7.65 -23.29
C MET A 40 4.84 -9.08 -23.82
N LEU A 41 4.51 -9.35 -25.08
CA LEU A 41 4.76 -10.66 -25.71
C LEU A 41 6.26 -10.93 -25.90
N ASP A 42 7.02 -9.90 -26.26
CA ASP A 42 8.47 -9.99 -26.45
C ASP A 42 9.19 -10.19 -25.09
N LEU A 43 8.71 -9.60 -23.99
CA LEU A 43 9.24 -9.82 -22.63
C LEU A 43 9.15 -11.28 -22.15
N VAL A 44 8.06 -11.98 -22.48
CA VAL A 44 7.83 -13.37 -22.07
C VAL A 44 8.62 -14.34 -22.92
N ASN A 45 8.65 -14.11 -24.23
CA ASN A 45 9.29 -15.03 -25.17
C ASN A 45 10.80 -14.76 -25.34
N GLU A 46 11.22 -13.50 -25.21
CA GLU A 46 12.58 -13.05 -25.52
C GLU A 46 13.08 -12.01 -24.50
N PRO A 47 13.27 -12.40 -23.22
CA PRO A 47 13.64 -11.47 -22.15
C PRO A 47 15.01 -10.81 -22.37
N LYS A 48 15.94 -11.46 -23.05
CA LYS A 48 17.29 -10.92 -23.29
C LYS A 48 17.35 -9.87 -24.41
N GLU A 49 16.51 -10.00 -25.43
CA GLU A 49 16.47 -9.06 -26.56
C GLU A 49 15.58 -7.86 -26.26
N THR A 50 14.50 -8.06 -25.49
CA THR A 50 13.57 -7.00 -25.11
C THR A 50 14.20 -5.94 -24.19
N LEU A 51 15.23 -6.32 -23.40
CA LEU A 51 16.03 -5.38 -22.61
C LEU A 51 16.77 -4.34 -23.47
N LEU A 52 17.07 -4.66 -24.73
CA LEU A 52 17.80 -3.80 -25.68
C LEU A 52 16.86 -3.03 -26.62
N ALA A 53 15.58 -3.44 -26.71
CA ALA A 53 14.60 -2.93 -27.66
C ALA A 53 13.62 -1.90 -27.07
N VAL A 54 13.89 -1.39 -25.87
CA VAL A 54 13.04 -0.37 -25.23
C VAL A 54 12.98 0.89 -26.12
N PRO A 55 11.81 1.31 -26.62
CA PRO A 55 11.66 2.55 -27.38
C PRO A 55 12.17 3.74 -26.57
N ARG A 56 12.80 4.73 -27.22
CA ARG A 56 13.41 5.90 -26.53
C ARG A 56 12.49 6.61 -25.53
N GLY A 57 11.17 6.66 -25.78
CA GLY A 57 10.19 7.23 -24.85
C GLY A 57 9.99 6.42 -23.56
N MET A 58 10.00 5.08 -23.64
CA MET A 58 9.88 4.20 -22.47
C MET A 58 11.16 4.19 -21.63
N TRP A 59 12.33 4.40 -22.24
CA TRP A 59 13.60 4.53 -21.51
C TRP A 59 13.58 5.74 -20.57
N HIS A 60 13.05 6.88 -21.03
CA HIS A 60 12.93 8.10 -20.22
C HIS A 60 11.91 7.96 -19.07
N MET A 61 10.86 7.18 -19.26
CA MET A 61 9.91 6.87 -18.19
C MET A 61 10.49 5.88 -17.18
N ALA A 62 11.23 4.87 -17.62
CA ALA A 62 11.88 3.89 -16.73
C ALA A 62 12.94 4.55 -15.84
N THR A 63 13.76 5.45 -16.39
CA THR A 63 14.71 6.25 -15.61
C THR A 63 13.98 7.15 -14.62
N ARG A 64 12.86 7.78 -15.02
CA ARG A 64 12.09 8.68 -14.14
C ARG A 64 11.28 7.94 -13.06
N ILE A 65 10.82 6.70 -13.28
CA ILE A 65 10.25 5.85 -12.23
C ILE A 65 11.33 5.51 -11.19
N GLY A 66 12.57 5.26 -11.63
CA GLY A 66 13.73 5.12 -10.75
C GLY A 66 14.03 6.41 -9.98
N GLU A 67 13.99 7.57 -10.64
CA GLU A 67 14.19 8.89 -10.03
C GLU A 67 13.04 9.28 -9.07
N MET A 68 11.79 8.90 -9.34
CA MET A 68 10.66 9.10 -8.41
C MET A 68 10.73 8.17 -7.20
N ALA A 69 11.31 6.97 -7.34
CA ALA A 69 11.65 6.11 -6.21
C ALA A 69 12.81 6.68 -5.36
N VAL A 70 13.59 7.60 -5.91
CA VAL A 70 14.73 8.28 -5.26
C VAL A 70 14.41 9.75 -4.89
N GLY A 71 13.27 10.27 -5.33
CA GLY A 71 12.71 11.58 -4.96
C GLY A 71 13.15 12.72 -5.87
N GLU A 72 12.24 13.20 -6.72
CA GLU A 72 12.16 14.61 -7.12
C GLU A 72 10.74 14.97 -7.59
N ARG A 73 10.24 16.12 -7.11
CA ARG A 73 8.85 16.60 -7.28
C ARG A 73 8.81 17.71 -8.34
N GLY A 74 8.16 17.44 -9.46
CA GLY A 74 7.97 18.37 -10.57
C GLY A 74 6.50 18.78 -10.78
N ASN A 75 6.31 19.95 -11.41
CA ASN A 75 5.03 20.63 -11.59
C ASN A 75 4.00 19.82 -12.41
N LEU A 76 2.76 19.67 -11.92
CA LEU A 76 1.78 18.67 -12.36
C LEU A 76 1.07 18.96 -13.70
N GLU A 77 1.31 20.12 -14.31
CA GLU A 77 0.47 20.64 -15.42
C GLU A 77 1.00 20.32 -16.82
N ASP A 78 2.15 19.65 -16.93
CA ASP A 78 2.71 19.26 -18.22
C ASP A 78 1.99 18.02 -18.82
N PRO A 79 1.86 17.94 -20.16
CA PRO A 79 1.25 16.79 -20.83
C PRO A 79 1.93 15.46 -20.48
N GLU A 80 3.26 15.48 -20.31
CA GLU A 80 4.06 14.31 -19.91
C GLU A 80 3.77 13.86 -18.47
N ASN A 81 3.49 14.80 -17.57
CA ASN A 81 3.10 14.50 -16.19
C ASN A 81 1.64 14.00 -16.12
N THR A 82 0.78 14.46 -17.03
CA THR A 82 -0.60 13.96 -17.16
C THR A 82 -0.63 12.47 -17.55
N GLU A 83 0.26 12.03 -18.44
CA GLU A 83 0.42 10.62 -18.81
C GLU A 83 0.91 9.77 -17.62
N LEU A 84 1.91 10.27 -16.87
CA LEU A 84 2.42 9.61 -15.66
C LEU A 84 1.35 9.53 -14.55
N LEU A 85 0.58 10.61 -14.36
CA LEU A 85 -0.53 10.65 -13.40
C LEU A 85 -1.62 9.64 -13.80
N GLY A 86 -1.98 9.59 -15.08
CA GLY A 86 -2.91 8.61 -15.64
C GLY A 86 -2.45 7.16 -15.39
N PHE A 87 -1.19 6.85 -15.71
CA PHE A 87 -0.61 5.53 -15.45
C PHE A 87 -0.62 5.16 -13.96
N SER A 88 -0.16 6.08 -13.10
CA SER A 88 -0.13 5.85 -11.65
C SER A 88 -1.53 5.63 -11.07
N SER A 89 -2.55 6.32 -11.59
CA SER A 89 -3.95 6.15 -11.21
C SER A 89 -4.46 4.75 -11.60
N VAL A 90 -4.19 4.31 -12.84
CA VAL A 90 -4.54 2.95 -13.27
C VAL A 90 -3.86 1.91 -12.38
N LYS A 91 -2.58 2.10 -12.03
CA LYS A 91 -1.86 1.18 -11.15
C LYS A 91 -2.48 1.04 -9.77
N ARG A 92 -2.93 2.14 -9.16
CA ARG A 92 -3.65 2.10 -7.87
C ARG A 92 -4.99 1.37 -7.99
N GLN A 93 -5.72 1.56 -9.09
CA GLN A 93 -6.97 0.84 -9.36
C GLN A 93 -6.75 -0.67 -9.55
N VAL A 94 -5.74 -1.07 -10.32
CA VAL A 94 -5.36 -2.49 -10.49
C VAL A 94 -4.96 -3.09 -9.15
N ALA A 95 -4.10 -2.41 -8.38
CA ALA A 95 -3.69 -2.90 -7.07
C ALA A 95 -4.89 -3.09 -6.12
N ASN A 96 -5.84 -2.15 -6.11
CA ASN A 96 -7.07 -2.26 -5.33
C ASN A 96 -7.97 -3.42 -5.82
N HIS A 97 -8.05 -3.66 -7.13
CA HIS A 97 -8.84 -4.77 -7.68
C HIS A 97 -8.33 -6.14 -7.21
N PHE A 98 -7.01 -6.33 -7.20
CA PHE A 98 -6.37 -7.57 -6.75
C PHE A 98 -6.13 -7.64 -5.23
N ASP A 99 -6.61 -6.66 -4.46
CA ASP A 99 -6.39 -6.56 -3.02
C ASP A 99 -4.91 -6.66 -2.64
N VAL A 100 -4.06 -5.88 -3.31
CA VAL A 100 -2.61 -5.84 -3.06
C VAL A 100 -2.10 -4.44 -2.79
N ASP A 101 -0.93 -4.36 -2.16
CA ASP A 101 -0.27 -3.09 -1.90
C ASP A 101 0.41 -2.52 -3.15
N VAL A 102 -0.04 -1.34 -3.58
CA VAL A 102 0.61 -0.61 -4.67
C VAL A 102 2.05 -0.19 -4.35
N TYR A 103 2.38 -0.06 -3.06
CA TYR A 103 3.71 0.29 -2.56
C TYR A 103 4.51 -0.93 -2.07
N SER A 104 4.10 -2.17 -2.40
CA SER A 104 4.82 -3.37 -2.00
C SER A 104 6.29 -3.36 -2.45
N SER A 105 7.19 -3.78 -1.56
CA SER A 105 8.61 -4.05 -1.86
C SER A 105 8.84 -5.29 -2.74
N ASN A 106 7.81 -6.08 -3.05
CA ASN A 106 7.94 -7.26 -3.91
C ASN A 106 8.10 -6.86 -5.39
N ARG A 107 9.31 -7.04 -5.93
CA ARG A 107 9.64 -6.70 -7.31
C ARG A 107 8.77 -7.42 -8.34
N VAL A 108 8.46 -8.69 -8.11
CA VAL A 108 7.62 -9.49 -9.05
C VAL A 108 6.20 -8.93 -9.09
N LEU A 109 5.64 -8.60 -7.93
CA LEU A 109 4.33 -7.95 -7.86
C LEU A 109 4.34 -6.59 -8.56
N GLN A 110 5.37 -5.78 -8.31
CA GLN A 110 5.53 -4.46 -8.93
C GLN A 110 5.58 -4.55 -10.46
N GLU A 111 6.30 -5.54 -11.01
CA GLU A 111 6.36 -5.79 -12.45
C GLU A 111 4.99 -6.19 -13.02
N LYS A 112 4.25 -7.08 -12.34
CA LYS A 112 2.91 -7.49 -12.78
C LYS A 112 1.90 -6.35 -12.75
N LEU A 113 1.89 -5.57 -11.67
CA LEU A 113 1.08 -4.36 -11.57
C LEU A 113 1.40 -3.38 -12.69
N ASN A 114 2.68 -3.13 -12.97
CA ASN A 114 3.10 -2.22 -14.04
C ASN A 114 2.62 -2.72 -15.42
N ASN A 115 2.76 -4.01 -15.71
CA ASN A 115 2.36 -4.60 -16.99
C ASN A 115 0.84 -4.50 -17.21
N LEU A 116 0.04 -4.87 -16.22
CA LEU A 116 -1.41 -4.73 -16.26
C LEU A 116 -1.85 -3.27 -16.38
N SER A 117 -1.16 -2.37 -15.70
CA SER A 117 -1.45 -0.93 -15.76
C SER A 117 -1.16 -0.33 -17.13
N TRP A 118 -0.07 -0.75 -17.77
CA TRP A 118 0.27 -0.33 -19.13
C TRP A 118 -0.72 -0.85 -20.16
N ALA A 119 -1.17 -2.11 -20.01
CA ALA A 119 -2.25 -2.65 -20.83
C ALA A 119 -3.57 -1.88 -20.62
N GLY A 120 -3.88 -1.54 -19.37
CA GLY A 120 -5.04 -0.74 -18.97
C GLY A 120 -5.05 0.67 -19.57
N TYR A 121 -3.91 1.36 -19.48
CA TYR A 121 -3.72 2.72 -19.97
C TYR A 121 -3.74 2.79 -21.49
N ALA A 122 -2.96 1.96 -22.19
CA ALA A 122 -2.82 2.02 -23.64
C ALA A 122 -4.03 1.43 -24.40
N GLY A 123 -4.84 0.58 -23.77
CA GLY A 123 -6.02 -0.05 -24.37
C GLY A 123 -7.36 0.62 -24.05
N GLY A 124 -7.38 1.77 -23.34
CA GLY A 124 -8.62 2.41 -22.87
C GLY A 124 -9.38 1.61 -21.79
N ALA A 125 -8.74 0.58 -21.22
CA ALA A 125 -9.34 -0.36 -20.27
C ALA A 125 -9.37 0.14 -18.83
N ALA A 126 -8.86 1.34 -18.53
CA ALA A 126 -9.12 2.04 -17.27
C ALA A 126 -10.63 2.09 -16.94
N VAL A 127 -11.47 2.27 -17.97
CA VAL A 127 -12.94 2.22 -17.84
C VAL A 127 -13.44 0.82 -17.46
N ARG A 128 -12.80 -0.24 -17.97
CA ARG A 128 -13.22 -1.62 -17.71
C ARG A 128 -12.84 -2.10 -16.30
N LEU A 129 -11.67 -1.70 -15.80
CA LEU A 129 -11.24 -2.01 -14.43
C LEU A 129 -12.16 -1.33 -13.40
N ALA A 130 -12.62 -0.10 -13.68
CA ALA A 130 -13.64 0.58 -12.88
C ALA A 130 -15.03 -0.08 -12.91
N THR A 131 -15.32 -0.93 -13.90
CA THR A 131 -16.58 -1.70 -14.00
C THR A 131 -16.49 -3.12 -13.45
N LEU A 132 -15.30 -3.60 -13.08
CA LEU A 132 -15.17 -4.90 -12.42
C LEU A 132 -15.71 -4.78 -10.99
N PRO A 133 -16.50 -5.75 -10.52
CA PRO A 133 -16.97 -5.73 -9.14
C PRO A 133 -15.76 -5.65 -8.20
N ILE A 134 -15.77 -4.64 -7.32
CA ILE A 134 -14.82 -4.52 -6.21
C ILE A 134 -15.21 -5.61 -5.21
N GLY A 135 -14.71 -6.81 -5.44
CA GLY A 135 -15.08 -8.00 -4.69
C GLY A 135 -14.93 -9.24 -5.56
N GLY A 136 -13.81 -9.94 -5.39
CA GLY A 136 -13.71 -11.32 -5.85
C GLY A 136 -14.79 -12.21 -5.18
N PRO A 137 -14.89 -13.49 -5.56
CA PRO A 137 -15.94 -14.41 -5.09
C PRO A 137 -15.99 -14.68 -3.56
N ALA A 138 -15.18 -13.99 -2.76
CA ALA A 138 -15.15 -14.05 -1.31
C ALA A 138 -15.53 -12.72 -0.61
N GLY A 139 -16.06 -11.73 -1.32
CA GLY A 139 -16.38 -10.41 -0.78
C GLY A 139 -17.67 -10.38 0.05
N ALA A 140 -17.56 -10.68 1.33
CA ALA A 140 -18.64 -10.58 2.30
C ALA A 140 -19.23 -9.16 2.37
N VAL A 141 -20.57 -9.11 2.46
CA VAL A 141 -21.36 -7.94 2.85
C VAL A 141 -20.85 -7.40 4.18
N LEU A 142 -20.48 -6.12 4.23
CA LEU A 142 -20.26 -5.40 5.49
C LEU A 142 -20.96 -4.04 5.45
N THR A 143 -22.11 -3.97 6.13
CA THR A 143 -22.79 -2.73 6.51
C THR A 143 -21.94 -1.95 7.50
N GLY A 144 -21.54 -0.73 7.13
CA GLY A 144 -20.63 0.15 7.85
C GLY A 144 -19.28 0.26 7.15
N THR A 145 -18.77 1.47 6.90
CA THR A 145 -17.45 1.65 6.26
C THR A 145 -16.38 1.09 7.20
N SER A 146 -15.85 -0.09 6.88
CA SER A 146 -14.79 -0.74 7.66
C SER A 146 -13.46 0.02 7.48
N PHE A 147 -12.57 -0.06 8.48
CA PHE A 147 -11.23 0.53 8.41
C PHE A 147 -10.48 0.14 7.11
N SER A 148 -10.55 -1.13 6.70
CA SER A 148 -9.95 -1.62 5.46
C SER A 148 -10.56 -0.98 4.21
N THR A 149 -11.88 -0.74 4.19
CA THR A 149 -12.55 -0.05 3.08
C THR A 149 -12.05 1.39 2.97
N THR A 150 -12.00 2.11 4.08
CA THR A 150 -11.49 3.50 4.13
C THR A 150 -10.05 3.58 3.63
N ILE A 151 -9.18 2.68 4.08
CA ILE A 151 -7.78 2.63 3.61
C ILE A 151 -7.71 2.31 2.11
N GLY A 152 -8.47 1.33 1.63
CA GLY A 152 -8.53 0.99 0.21
C GLY A 152 -8.94 2.18 -0.66
N GLU A 153 -9.99 2.91 -0.26
CA GLU A 153 -10.46 4.10 -0.96
C GLU A 153 -9.42 5.23 -0.95
N LEU A 154 -8.81 5.51 0.22
CA LEU A 154 -7.75 6.52 0.32
C LEU A 154 -6.58 6.20 -0.62
N LEU A 155 -6.09 4.96 -0.59
CA LEU A 155 -4.96 4.52 -1.41
C LEU A 155 -5.29 4.44 -2.90
N ARG A 156 -6.55 4.19 -3.26
CA ARG A 156 -7.00 4.15 -4.66
C ARG A 156 -7.11 5.56 -5.23
N ASP A 157 -7.79 6.44 -4.51
CA ASP A 157 -8.31 7.71 -5.04
C ASP A 157 -7.33 8.87 -4.91
N HIS A 158 -6.31 8.76 -4.05
CA HIS A 158 -5.37 9.85 -3.78
C HIS A 158 -3.95 9.52 -4.25
N THR A 159 -3.25 10.54 -4.71
CA THR A 159 -1.81 10.49 -4.99
C THR A 159 -0.99 10.46 -3.70
N PRO A 160 0.29 10.05 -3.74
CA PRO A 160 1.16 10.08 -2.56
C PRO A 160 1.24 11.46 -1.87
N GLU A 161 1.26 12.55 -2.64
CA GLU A 161 1.31 13.91 -2.11
C GLU A 161 0.00 14.32 -1.45
N GLU A 162 -1.13 13.95 -2.04
CA GLU A 162 -2.45 14.19 -1.44
C GLU A 162 -2.64 13.37 -0.16
N LEU A 163 -2.21 12.11 -0.14
CA LEU A 163 -2.19 11.29 1.07
C LEU A 163 -1.34 11.93 2.16
N ARG A 164 -0.13 12.40 1.83
CA ARG A 164 0.74 13.07 2.79
C ARG A 164 0.14 14.36 3.32
N ARG A 165 -0.56 15.15 2.50
CA ARG A 165 -1.32 16.33 2.94
C ARG A 165 -2.46 15.94 3.88
N LEU A 166 -3.27 14.95 3.52
CA LEU A 166 -4.35 14.44 4.38
C LEU A 166 -3.82 13.91 5.71
N ASN A 167 -2.68 13.23 5.69
CA ASN A 167 -2.03 12.71 6.87
C ASN A 167 -1.53 13.85 7.78
N ARG A 168 -0.92 14.88 7.21
CA ARG A 168 -0.55 16.10 7.93
C ARG A 168 -1.75 16.75 8.61
N ASP A 169 -2.83 17.00 7.87
CA ASP A 169 -4.03 17.65 8.42
C ASP A 169 -4.58 16.86 9.63
N LYS A 170 -4.60 15.53 9.54
CA LYS A 170 -5.00 14.65 10.66
C LYS A 170 -4.04 14.74 11.83
N LEU A 171 -2.74 14.75 11.59
CA LEU A 171 -1.72 14.87 12.65
C LEU A 171 -1.82 16.21 13.39
N GLU A 172 -2.10 17.29 12.67
CA GLU A 172 -2.34 18.62 13.25
C GLU A 172 -3.63 18.63 14.10
N ILE A 173 -4.73 18.02 13.62
CA ILE A 173 -5.97 17.85 14.40
C ILE A 173 -5.70 17.04 15.69
N MET A 174 -4.80 16.06 15.63
CA MET A 174 -4.36 15.28 16.80
C MET A 174 -3.44 16.06 17.74
N ARG A 175 -3.03 17.29 17.38
CA ARG A 175 -2.14 18.17 18.14
C ARG A 175 -0.74 17.59 18.34
N LEU A 176 -0.19 16.99 17.29
CA LEU A 176 1.24 16.68 17.25
C LEU A 176 2.05 17.96 17.02
N ASP A 177 3.28 17.98 17.57
CA ASP A 177 4.24 19.05 17.30
C ASP A 177 4.72 19.00 15.84
N ASP A 178 4.83 20.15 15.17
CA ASP A 178 5.24 20.23 13.75
C ASP A 178 6.55 19.48 13.46
N SER A 179 7.52 19.53 14.38
CA SER A 179 8.78 18.82 14.24
C SER A 179 8.61 17.30 14.22
N LEU A 180 7.65 16.77 14.99
CA LEU A 180 7.32 15.35 15.01
C LEU A 180 6.53 14.96 13.75
N ILE A 181 5.64 15.83 13.28
CA ILE A 181 4.91 15.64 12.02
C ILE A 181 5.91 15.49 10.87
N GLU A 182 6.87 16.41 10.75
CA GLU A 182 7.90 16.32 9.71
C GLU A 182 8.78 15.08 9.87
N ALA A 183 9.22 14.79 11.10
CA ALA A 183 10.06 13.62 11.37
C ALA A 183 9.38 12.31 10.96
N PHE A 184 8.06 12.21 11.12
CA PHE A 184 7.28 11.04 10.72
C PHE A 184 6.98 11.01 9.21
N LEU A 185 6.46 12.10 8.64
CA LEU A 185 6.05 12.13 7.22
C LEU A 185 7.23 12.14 6.23
N GLN A 186 8.44 12.49 6.68
CA GLN A 186 9.66 12.42 5.87
C GLN A 186 10.49 11.17 6.16
N HIS A 187 9.97 10.25 6.99
CA HIS A 187 10.75 9.12 7.45
C HIS A 187 10.99 8.09 6.32
N PRO A 188 12.24 7.70 6.04
CA PRO A 188 12.59 6.95 4.83
C PRO A 188 12.00 5.53 4.74
N TRP A 189 11.64 4.95 5.89
CA TRP A 189 11.12 3.58 5.96
C TRP A 189 9.59 3.48 5.95
N TYR A 190 8.88 4.60 5.94
CA TYR A 190 7.42 4.61 5.80
C TYR A 190 7.05 4.84 4.34
N SER A 191 6.33 3.88 3.75
CA SER A 191 5.68 4.10 2.46
C SER A 191 4.44 4.98 2.67
N PRO A 192 3.88 5.59 1.60
CA PRO A 192 2.63 6.34 1.71
C PRO A 192 1.49 5.51 2.34
N ARG A 193 1.47 4.19 2.13
CA ARG A 193 0.55 3.28 2.83
C ARG A 193 0.84 3.19 4.31
N HIS A 194 2.10 2.94 4.71
CA HIS A 194 2.46 2.86 6.13
C HIS A 194 2.04 4.13 6.87
N GLU A 195 2.36 5.31 6.30
CA GLU A 195 1.94 6.61 6.84
C GLU A 195 0.42 6.68 7.00
N THR A 196 -0.33 6.38 5.93
CA THR A 196 -1.78 6.55 5.87
C THR A 196 -2.52 5.61 6.83
N VAL A 197 -2.12 4.33 6.88
CA VAL A 197 -2.73 3.35 7.78
C VAL A 197 -2.52 3.74 9.24
N LEU A 198 -1.28 4.11 9.59
CA LEU A 198 -0.90 4.44 10.94
C LEU A 198 -1.59 5.74 11.40
N VAL A 199 -1.56 6.79 10.57
CA VAL A 199 -2.26 8.05 10.85
C VAL A 199 -3.76 7.85 10.98
N GLN A 200 -4.38 7.10 10.06
CA GLN A 200 -5.82 6.84 10.11
C GLN A 200 -6.22 6.06 11.37
N ALA A 201 -5.45 5.03 11.75
CA ALA A 201 -5.74 4.23 12.93
C ALA A 201 -5.71 5.07 14.21
N LEU A 202 -4.68 5.91 14.37
CA LEU A 202 -4.57 6.81 15.52
C LEU A 202 -5.60 7.95 15.48
N PHE A 203 -6.03 8.36 14.29
CA PHE A 203 -7.08 9.37 14.12
C PHE A 203 -8.45 8.85 14.54
N GLU A 204 -8.80 7.60 14.20
CA GLU A 204 -10.05 6.95 14.63
C GLU A 204 -10.10 6.73 16.15
N MET A 205 -8.95 6.64 16.82
CA MET A 205 -8.83 6.62 18.28
C MET A 205 -8.83 8.04 18.88
N ASN A 206 -9.80 8.88 18.49
CA ASN A 206 -9.82 10.31 18.80
C ASN A 206 -9.92 10.66 20.30
N ILE A 207 -10.47 9.78 21.13
CA ILE A 207 -10.57 9.94 22.58
C ILE A 207 -9.33 9.44 23.35
N VAL A 208 -8.39 8.76 22.68
CA VAL A 208 -7.21 8.19 23.31
C VAL A 208 -6.15 9.27 23.48
N LYS A 209 -5.70 9.47 24.72
CA LYS A 209 -4.68 10.45 25.10
C LYS A 209 -3.28 9.98 24.65
N ASN A 210 -2.34 10.91 24.60
CA ASN A 210 -0.92 10.65 24.33
C ASN A 210 -0.61 9.96 22.99
N ARG A 211 -1.41 10.24 21.95
CA ARG A 211 -1.13 9.79 20.56
C ARG A 211 0.25 10.23 20.06
N ASN A 212 0.77 11.37 20.50
CA ASN A 212 2.11 11.85 20.16
C ASN A 212 3.19 10.85 20.58
N THR A 213 3.01 10.15 21.71
CA THR A 213 3.93 9.10 22.17
C THR A 213 4.04 7.97 21.15
N PHE A 214 2.94 7.60 20.50
CA PHE A 214 2.95 6.60 19.45
C PHE A 214 3.89 7.00 18.31
N PHE A 215 3.69 8.22 17.78
CA PHE A 215 4.49 8.70 16.66
C PHE A 215 5.97 8.90 17.03
N LYS A 216 6.27 9.33 18.25
CA LYS A 216 7.67 9.41 18.76
C LYS A 216 8.38 8.06 18.71
N VAL A 217 7.71 6.99 19.13
CA VAL A 217 8.30 5.64 19.05
C VAL A 217 8.36 5.17 17.60
N ALA A 218 7.31 5.41 16.81
CA ALA A 218 7.26 5.03 15.40
C ALA A 218 8.39 5.66 14.56
N THR A 219 8.83 6.89 14.88
CA THR A 219 9.98 7.55 14.24
C THR A 219 11.34 6.91 14.53
N SER A 220 11.39 5.89 15.40
CA SER A 220 12.64 5.14 15.68
C SER A 220 12.92 4.01 14.69
N ALA A 221 12.00 3.75 13.74
CA ALA A 221 12.12 2.66 12.77
C ALA A 221 13.41 2.79 11.92
N ARG A 222 14.10 1.67 11.71
CA ARG A 222 15.39 1.61 11.01
C ARG A 222 15.35 0.82 9.71
N PHE A 223 14.24 0.15 9.44
CA PHE A 223 13.99 -0.64 8.25
C PHE A 223 12.48 -0.79 8.02
N GLU A 224 12.09 -1.21 6.81
CA GLU A 224 10.69 -1.33 6.39
C GLU A 224 9.88 -2.28 7.30
N GLU A 225 10.49 -3.35 7.81
CA GLU A 225 9.83 -4.31 8.69
C GLU A 225 9.46 -3.71 10.04
N GLU A 226 10.24 -2.75 10.55
CA GLU A 226 9.90 -1.98 11.76
C GLU A 226 8.74 -1.00 11.48
N ALA A 227 8.72 -0.37 10.30
CA ALA A 227 7.56 0.46 9.91
C ALA A 227 6.28 -0.37 9.79
N LEU A 228 6.36 -1.56 9.19
CA LEU A 228 5.23 -2.50 9.14
C LEU A 228 4.83 -3.00 10.54
N PHE A 229 5.81 -3.24 11.42
CA PHE A 229 5.55 -3.62 12.81
C PHE A 229 4.72 -2.55 13.53
N PHE A 230 5.10 -1.28 13.44
CA PHE A 230 4.34 -0.18 14.02
C PHE A 230 2.96 -0.01 13.39
N GLN A 231 2.84 -0.19 12.06
CA GLN A 231 1.53 -0.20 11.40
C GLN A 231 0.61 -1.26 12.02
N ARG A 232 1.09 -2.49 12.16
CA ARG A 232 0.31 -3.61 12.72
C ARG A 232 -0.08 -3.38 14.17
N ILE A 233 0.83 -2.82 14.98
CA ILE A 233 0.49 -2.42 16.34
C ILE A 233 -0.68 -1.43 16.34
N ALA A 234 -0.66 -0.41 15.46
CA ALA A 234 -1.74 0.57 15.37
C ALA A 234 -3.07 -0.08 14.97
N GLU A 235 -3.06 -0.97 13.97
CA GLU A 235 -4.25 -1.71 13.52
C GLU A 235 -4.81 -2.63 14.61
N MET A 236 -3.95 -3.36 15.33
CA MET A 236 -4.35 -4.23 16.45
C MET A 236 -4.93 -3.42 17.62
N LEU A 237 -4.31 -2.28 17.96
CA LEU A 237 -4.80 -1.40 19.02
C LEU A 237 -6.15 -0.77 18.66
N LEU A 238 -6.33 -0.35 17.40
CA LEU A 238 -7.62 0.13 16.91
C LEU A 238 -8.70 -0.95 17.00
N SER A 239 -8.38 -2.16 16.51
CA SER A 239 -9.32 -3.29 16.56
C SER A 239 -9.71 -3.63 18.00
N TYR A 240 -8.74 -3.64 18.92
CA TYR A 240 -9.02 -3.84 20.35
C TYR A 240 -9.88 -2.72 20.94
N HIS A 241 -9.55 -1.45 20.64
CA HIS A 241 -10.29 -0.27 21.10
C HIS A 241 -11.77 -0.32 20.67
N GLN A 242 -12.03 -0.73 19.43
CA GLN A 242 -13.38 -0.76 18.86
C GLN A 242 -14.19 -2.00 19.28
N ASN A 243 -13.55 -3.16 19.38
CA ASN A 243 -14.27 -4.45 19.49
C ASN A 243 -14.16 -5.13 20.87
N VAL A 244 -13.19 -4.74 21.70
CA VAL A 244 -12.93 -5.41 22.99
C VAL A 244 -13.13 -4.44 24.15
N LYS A 245 -12.28 -3.41 24.25
CA LYS A 245 -12.33 -2.45 25.34
C LYS A 245 -11.70 -1.12 24.93
N PRO A 246 -12.40 0.02 25.14
CA PRO A 246 -11.85 1.33 24.83
C PRO A 246 -10.57 1.62 25.62
N LEU A 247 -9.51 1.93 24.86
CA LEU A 247 -8.28 2.52 25.39
C LEU A 247 -8.53 3.96 25.86
N GLU A 248 -7.81 4.38 26.89
CA GLU A 248 -7.81 5.73 27.44
C GLU A 248 -6.54 6.50 27.04
N GLU A 249 -5.38 5.84 27.01
CA GLU A 249 -4.10 6.50 26.81
C GLU A 249 -3.06 5.57 26.17
N PHE A 250 -2.12 6.13 25.40
CA PHE A 250 -0.91 5.42 24.99
C PHE A 250 0.26 5.68 25.95
N VAL A 251 0.92 4.60 26.33
CA VAL A 251 2.11 4.62 27.20
C VAL A 251 3.27 3.99 26.44
N ALA A 252 4.45 4.59 26.55
CA ALA A 252 5.70 3.99 26.09
C ALA A 252 6.55 3.57 27.30
N ILE A 253 7.04 2.34 27.28
CA ILE A 253 8.06 1.86 28.22
C ILE A 253 9.42 1.90 27.51
N ASP A 254 10.41 2.53 28.13
CA ASP A 254 11.77 2.74 27.62
C ASP A 254 11.83 3.31 26.20
N ASP A 255 10.87 4.17 25.84
CA ASP A 255 10.72 4.78 24.50
C ASP A 255 10.67 3.77 23.35
N ARG A 256 10.30 2.51 23.62
CA ARG A 256 10.33 1.41 22.64
C ARG A 256 9.07 0.56 22.64
N LEU A 257 8.53 0.27 23.82
CA LEU A 257 7.37 -0.61 23.95
C LEU A 257 6.10 0.21 24.06
N LEU A 258 5.33 0.21 22.98
CA LEU A 258 4.05 0.89 22.88
C LEU A 258 2.93 0.04 23.49
N MET A 259 2.19 0.63 24.41
CA MET A 259 1.07 -0.02 25.09
C MET A 259 -0.15 0.90 25.12
N GLY A 260 -1.34 0.29 25.08
CA GLY A 260 -2.59 0.97 25.41
C GLY A 260 -2.94 0.78 26.88
N LEU A 261 -3.34 1.84 27.57
CA LEU A 261 -3.90 1.80 28.91
C LEU A 261 -5.42 1.91 28.81
N THR A 262 -6.15 1.02 29.49
CA THR A 262 -7.60 1.08 29.60
C THR A 262 -8.05 1.89 30.83
N ARG A 263 -9.34 2.27 30.87
CA ARG A 263 -9.91 3.04 32.00
C ARG A 263 -9.83 2.35 33.36
N ASP A 264 -9.72 1.03 33.38
CA ASP A 264 -9.54 0.22 34.58
C ASP A 264 -8.06 -0.08 34.87
N HIS A 265 -7.15 0.73 34.31
CA HIS A 265 -5.71 0.65 34.54
C HIS A 265 -5.05 -0.66 34.09
N THR A 266 -5.62 -1.35 33.08
CA THR A 266 -4.97 -2.51 32.46
C THR A 266 -4.08 -2.07 31.30
N LEU A 267 -2.82 -2.53 31.29
CA LEU A 267 -1.89 -2.32 30.18
C LEU A 267 -2.05 -3.40 29.11
N ILE A 268 -2.19 -2.96 27.86
CA ILE A 268 -2.39 -3.81 26.69
C ILE A 268 -1.19 -3.61 25.76
N GLY A 269 -0.31 -4.62 25.71
CA GLY A 269 0.77 -4.71 24.73
C GLY A 269 0.34 -5.57 23.54
N MET A 270 0.64 -5.12 22.33
CA MET A 270 0.39 -5.87 21.10
C MET A 270 1.71 -6.38 20.53
N LEU A 271 1.77 -7.68 20.23
CA LEU A 271 2.90 -8.30 19.56
C LEU A 271 2.39 -8.95 18.26
N PRO A 272 2.63 -8.32 17.09
CA PRO A 272 2.28 -8.92 15.81
C PRO A 272 3.29 -10.05 15.47
N VAL A 273 3.18 -11.17 16.18
CA VAL A 273 3.99 -12.38 15.95
C VAL A 273 3.46 -13.13 14.73
N GLU A 274 4.30 -13.30 13.71
CA GLU A 274 3.94 -14.07 12.50
C GLU A 274 4.23 -15.56 12.60
N PHE A 275 5.13 -15.96 13.50
CA PHE A 275 5.47 -17.35 13.75
C PHE A 275 6.06 -17.48 15.16
N LEU A 276 5.34 -18.13 16.07
CA LEU A 276 5.99 -18.73 17.24
C LEU A 276 6.42 -20.13 16.77
N PRO A 277 7.73 -20.41 16.61
CA PRO A 277 8.16 -21.78 16.39
C PRO A 277 7.63 -22.61 17.54
N TRP A 278 6.74 -23.55 17.23
CA TRP A 278 6.17 -24.46 18.22
C TRP A 278 7.31 -25.17 18.96
N ARG A 279 7.36 -24.99 20.28
CA ARG A 279 8.21 -25.76 21.19
C ARG A 279 7.29 -26.42 22.20
N ALA A 280 7.49 -27.72 22.43
CA ALA A 280 6.70 -28.51 23.38
C ALA A 280 6.66 -27.90 24.80
N GLU A 281 7.66 -27.09 25.15
CA GLU A 281 7.83 -26.41 26.44
C GLU A 281 6.73 -25.37 26.77
N LEU A 282 5.98 -24.87 25.78
CA LEU A 282 4.91 -23.87 26.00
C LEU A 282 3.52 -24.48 26.30
N ALA A 283 3.41 -25.82 26.34
CA ALA A 283 2.14 -26.51 26.59
C ALA A 283 1.88 -26.86 28.07
N GLU A 284 2.88 -26.68 28.95
CA GLU A 284 2.82 -27.14 30.35
C GLU A 284 2.79 -26.00 31.39
N SER A 285 2.44 -24.77 31.01
CA SER A 285 2.25 -23.65 31.94
C SER A 285 0.81 -23.21 32.06
#